data_AF-A0A2W7A7W2-F1
#
_entry.id   AF-A0A2W7A7W2-F1
#
_cell.length_a   1.000
_cell.length_b   1.000
_cell.length_c   1.000
_cell.angle_alpha   90.00
_cell.angle_beta   90.00
_cell.angle_gamma   90.00
#
_symmetry.space_group_name_H-M   'P 1'
#
loop_
_entity.id
_entity.type
_entity.pdbx_description
1 polymer ?
#
loop_
_entity_poly.entity_id
_entity_poly.type
_entity_poly.pdbx_seq_one_letter_code
_entity_poly.pdbx_strand_id
1 'polypeptide(L)'
;MKKLHLILLSLPVFWFEGQAMQALSAPQPCTEVNIEPTLMTKGSNPLTVTDLAEKPLLGQLGQPLGKIITISGVVRQEAFGAKASPKDVLSVEYVNNCPLAVPVTIEFNLFVTAQVAKPVLGRSFKYVGYETGGFTGTPQEAFKFVPAVATTGYRFNTSFQVLQEELDVVKTKTDLAQFNNRRVQVIGRYVSHSRPAPAITSSIDFKGNYTTAKIVLEDGTEVPIYLTYLKQSLRSPEEVKAYDGKIVKVVGQISFDRDQKLNPNQSITLTTFDGIWQYQSKF
;
A
#
# COMPACT_ATOMS: atom_id res chain seq x y z
N MET A 1 53.55 -56.99 -12.18
CA MET A 1 53.96 -55.67 -11.64
C MET A 1 53.05 -54.61 -12.23
N LYS A 2 52.22 -53.98 -11.38
CA LYS A 2 51.14 -53.05 -11.78
C LYS A 2 51.74 -51.68 -12.09
N LYS A 3 51.53 -51.16 -13.31
CA LYS A 3 51.85 -49.79 -13.69
C LYS A 3 50.64 -48.90 -13.35
N LEU A 4 50.82 -47.94 -12.44
CA LEU A 4 49.88 -46.83 -12.27
C LEU A 4 49.97 -45.94 -13.52
N HIS A 5 48.84 -45.64 -14.14
CA HIS A 5 48.70 -44.55 -15.10
C HIS A 5 48.11 -43.34 -14.37
N LEU A 6 48.90 -42.28 -14.29
CA LEU A 6 48.53 -40.97 -13.79
C LEU A 6 47.75 -40.25 -14.90
N ILE A 7 46.45 -40.05 -14.71
CA ILE A 7 45.62 -39.27 -15.64
C ILE A 7 45.70 -37.81 -15.20
N LEU A 8 46.40 -36.98 -15.98
CA LEU A 8 46.31 -35.52 -15.89
C LEU A 8 45.00 -35.06 -16.53
N LEU A 9 44.11 -34.49 -15.72
CA LEU A 9 42.94 -33.73 -16.19
C LEU A 9 43.39 -32.29 -16.46
N SER A 10 43.52 -31.94 -17.73
CA SER A 10 43.68 -30.55 -18.18
C SER A 10 42.31 -29.85 -18.16
N LEU A 11 42.14 -28.87 -17.27
CA LEU A 11 41.01 -27.94 -17.31
C LEU A 11 41.30 -26.83 -18.34
N PRO A 12 40.37 -26.49 -19.25
CA PRO A 12 40.51 -25.30 -20.08
C PRO A 12 40.33 -24.03 -19.24
N VAL A 13 41.35 -23.19 -19.24
CA VAL A 13 41.29 -21.80 -18.78
C VAL A 13 40.50 -21.02 -19.81
N PHE A 14 39.21 -20.77 -19.55
CA PHE A 14 38.45 -19.77 -20.30
C PHE A 14 38.84 -18.38 -19.81
N TRP A 15 39.62 -17.70 -20.63
CA TRP A 15 39.79 -16.25 -20.60
C TRP A 15 38.45 -15.59 -20.98
N PHE A 16 37.79 -14.94 -20.03
CA PHE A 16 36.74 -13.98 -20.33
C PHE A 16 37.36 -12.58 -20.39
N GLU A 17 37.39 -12.03 -21.59
CA GLU A 17 37.66 -10.62 -21.84
C GLU A 17 36.64 -9.74 -21.11
N GLY A 18 37.14 -8.61 -20.62
CA GLY A 18 36.40 -7.68 -19.77
C GLY A 18 35.11 -7.18 -20.40
N GLN A 19 34.01 -7.43 -19.70
CA GLN A 19 32.97 -6.43 -19.54
C GLN A 19 33.15 -5.82 -18.16
N ALA A 20 33.45 -4.52 -18.15
CA ALA A 20 33.37 -3.71 -16.95
C ALA A 20 31.94 -3.84 -16.40
N MET A 21 31.77 -4.59 -15.31
CA MET A 21 30.56 -4.53 -14.51
C MET A 21 30.47 -3.09 -14.00
N GLN A 22 29.56 -2.31 -14.57
CA GLN A 22 29.02 -1.17 -13.84
C GLN A 22 28.32 -1.76 -12.63
N ALA A 23 28.97 -1.67 -11.48
CA ALA A 23 28.32 -1.90 -10.21
C ALA A 23 27.06 -1.03 -10.22
N LEU A 24 25.90 -1.68 -10.12
CA LEU A 24 24.67 -1.03 -9.71
C LEU A 24 24.99 -0.32 -8.40
N SER A 25 25.13 0.99 -8.47
CA SER A 25 25.29 1.86 -7.31
C SER A 25 24.20 1.47 -6.32
N ALA A 26 24.61 1.09 -5.10
CA ALA A 26 23.70 0.96 -3.98
C ALA A 26 22.80 2.22 -3.92
N PRO A 27 21.53 2.09 -3.49
CA PRO A 27 20.67 3.25 -3.29
C PRO A 27 21.43 4.32 -2.51
N GLN A 28 21.50 5.53 -3.06
CA GLN A 28 22.17 6.65 -2.42
C GLN A 28 21.66 6.75 -0.97
N PRO A 29 22.55 6.89 0.02
CA PRO A 29 22.10 7.22 1.37
C PRO A 29 21.25 8.48 1.28
N CYS A 30 20.00 8.39 1.74
CA CYS A 30 19.14 9.55 1.91
C CYS A 30 19.97 10.61 2.62
N THR A 31 20.04 11.82 2.07
CA THR A 31 20.81 12.92 2.65
C THR A 31 20.36 13.10 4.09
N GLU A 32 21.15 12.56 5.01
CA GLU A 32 21.03 12.79 6.44
C GLU A 32 21.22 14.29 6.62
N VAL A 33 20.12 14.99 6.91
CA VAL A 33 20.25 16.24 7.64
C VAL A 33 20.71 15.82 9.02
N ASN A 34 22.03 15.79 9.20
CA ASN A 34 22.70 15.57 10.47
C ASN A 34 22.31 16.71 11.40
N ILE A 35 21.21 16.53 12.14
CA ILE A 35 20.87 17.38 13.27
C ILE A 35 21.30 16.59 14.49
N GLU A 36 22.45 16.96 15.05
CA GLU A 36 22.91 16.43 16.32
C GLU A 36 21.78 16.52 17.37
N PRO A 37 21.58 15.48 18.18
CA PRO A 37 20.64 15.54 19.30
C PRO A 37 21.21 16.52 20.32
N THR A 38 20.77 17.78 20.23
CA THR A 38 21.07 18.80 21.23
C THR A 38 20.43 18.35 22.54
N LEU A 39 21.26 17.92 23.48
CA LEU A 39 20.87 17.63 24.85
C LEU A 39 20.06 18.81 25.41
N MET A 40 18.80 18.54 25.76
CA MET A 40 17.87 19.50 26.35
C MET A 40 18.40 19.99 27.70
N THR A 41 19.14 21.08 27.69
CA THR A 41 19.37 21.90 28.88
C THR A 41 18.07 22.61 29.25
N LYS A 42 17.67 22.39 30.50
CA LYS A 42 16.58 23.01 31.25
C LYS A 42 16.63 24.55 31.10
N GLY A 43 15.85 25.07 30.15
CA GLY A 43 15.76 26.51 29.87
C GLY A 43 15.39 26.85 28.43
N SER A 44 14.56 26.04 27.75
CA SER A 44 14.06 26.42 26.43
C SER A 44 13.09 27.59 26.57
N ASN A 45 13.45 28.76 26.02
CA ASN A 45 12.53 29.88 25.88
C ASN A 45 11.22 29.42 25.21
N PRO A 46 10.05 29.97 25.61
CA PRO A 46 8.79 29.68 24.94
C PRO A 46 8.92 29.96 23.43
N LEU A 47 8.49 29.01 22.61
CA LEU A 47 8.32 29.22 21.17
C LEU A 47 7.16 30.21 20.96
N THR A 48 7.42 31.29 20.25
CA THR A 48 6.40 32.27 19.87
C THR A 48 5.70 31.85 18.58
N VAL A 49 4.54 32.44 18.29
CA VAL A 49 3.87 32.25 17.00
C VAL A 49 4.74 32.76 15.84
N THR A 50 5.52 33.83 16.08
CA THR A 50 6.49 34.34 15.10
C THR A 50 7.59 33.34 14.82
N ASP A 51 8.11 32.65 15.85
CA ASP A 51 9.10 31.57 15.64
C ASP A 51 8.54 30.46 14.74
N LEU A 52 7.26 30.13 14.88
CA LEU A 52 6.58 29.14 14.04
C LEU A 52 6.34 29.61 12.59
N ALA A 53 6.25 30.94 12.37
CA ALA A 53 6.12 31.51 11.04
C ALA A 53 7.45 31.55 10.29
N GLU A 54 8.56 31.73 11.01
CA GLU A 54 9.90 31.85 10.45
C GLU A 54 10.62 30.51 10.34
N LYS A 55 10.36 29.57 11.26
CA LYS A 55 11.01 28.26 11.31
C LYS A 55 9.99 27.15 11.13
N PRO A 56 10.19 26.22 10.18
CA PRO A 56 9.28 25.11 10.00
C PRO A 56 9.23 24.25 11.25
N LEU A 57 8.03 24.04 11.79
CA LEU A 57 7.80 23.08 12.87
C LEU A 57 7.92 21.68 12.29
N LEU A 58 8.85 20.88 12.80
CA LEU A 58 8.99 19.47 12.40
C LEU A 58 7.94 18.62 13.11
N GLY A 59 7.25 17.78 12.33
CA GLY A 59 6.32 16.79 12.85
C GLY A 59 7.02 15.53 13.36
N GLN A 60 6.23 14.55 13.78
CA GLN A 60 6.71 13.26 14.28
C GLN A 60 7.41 12.43 13.19
N LEU A 61 7.11 12.71 11.93
CA LEU A 61 7.74 12.05 10.78
C LEU A 61 9.07 12.71 10.36
N GLY A 62 9.59 13.67 11.14
CA GLY A 62 10.85 14.37 10.87
C GLY A 62 10.78 15.31 9.67
N GLN A 63 9.58 15.64 9.19
CA GLN A 63 9.33 16.55 8.08
C GLN A 63 8.61 17.80 8.59
N PRO A 64 8.78 18.97 7.94
CA PRO A 64 7.97 20.14 8.24
C PRO A 64 6.47 19.84 8.17
N LEU A 65 5.70 20.29 9.15
CA LEU A 65 4.23 20.24 9.10
C LEU A 65 3.73 20.95 7.83
N GLY A 66 2.71 20.38 7.19
CA GLY A 66 2.13 20.86 5.94
C GLY A 66 2.90 20.47 4.68
N LYS A 67 4.11 19.90 4.78
CA LYS A 67 4.86 19.41 3.62
C LYS A 67 4.19 18.15 3.06
N ILE A 68 3.91 18.14 1.75
CA ILE A 68 3.42 16.96 1.06
C ILE A 68 4.54 15.92 0.98
N ILE A 69 4.27 14.73 1.49
CA ILE A 69 5.19 13.59 1.56
C ILE A 69 4.46 12.29 1.24
N THR A 70 5.21 11.28 0.81
CA THR A 70 4.73 9.91 0.67
C THR A 70 5.13 9.11 1.90
N ILE A 71 4.19 8.44 2.53
CA ILE A 71 4.44 7.55 3.68
C ILE A 71 4.05 6.12 3.33
N SER A 72 4.73 5.15 3.94
CA SER A 72 4.29 3.75 3.88
C SER A 72 4.58 3.04 5.19
N GLY A 73 3.84 1.96 5.43
CA GLY A 73 3.90 1.18 6.67
C GLY A 73 2.71 0.25 6.77
N VAL A 74 2.26 -0.05 8.00
CA VAL A 74 1.19 -1.01 8.28
C VAL A 74 0.11 -0.38 9.18
N VAL A 75 -1.17 -0.67 8.88
CA VAL A 75 -2.28 -0.24 9.74
C VAL A 75 -2.30 -1.09 11.01
N ARG A 76 -2.28 -0.44 12.18
CA ARG A 76 -2.34 -1.09 13.49
C ARG A 76 -3.55 -0.59 14.27
N GLN A 77 -3.87 -1.29 15.34
CA GLN A 77 -4.91 -0.88 16.27
C GLN A 77 -4.23 -0.46 17.58
N GLU A 78 -4.55 0.74 18.04
CA GLU A 78 -4.05 1.24 19.31
C GLU A 78 -5.18 1.29 20.34
N ALA A 79 -4.89 0.78 21.53
CA ALA A 79 -5.83 0.78 22.65
C ALA A 79 -5.69 2.11 23.41
N PHE A 80 -6.75 2.92 23.40
CA PHE A 80 -6.79 4.19 24.12
C PHE A 80 -7.46 4.01 25.48
N GLY A 81 -6.68 3.77 26.54
CA GLY A 81 -7.20 3.70 27.92
C GLY A 81 -8.33 2.67 28.14
N ALA A 82 -8.82 2.56 29.37
CA ALA A 82 -9.83 1.55 29.73
C ALA A 82 -11.24 1.81 29.17
N LYS A 83 -11.49 3.01 28.61
CA LYS A 83 -12.84 3.47 28.19
C LYS A 83 -12.96 3.92 26.74
N ALA A 84 -11.88 4.00 25.96
CA ALA A 84 -12.01 4.38 24.56
C ALA A 84 -12.12 3.13 23.66
N SER A 85 -12.90 3.27 22.60
CA SER A 85 -12.90 2.30 21.51
C SER A 85 -11.50 2.25 20.88
N PRO A 86 -10.99 1.07 20.53
CA PRO A 86 -9.75 0.96 19.77
C PRO A 86 -9.84 1.77 18.48
N LYS A 87 -8.77 2.48 18.14
CA LYS A 87 -8.70 3.30 16.91
C LYS A 87 -7.67 2.69 15.96
N ASP A 88 -8.02 2.65 14.67
CA ASP A 88 -7.07 2.30 13.62
C ASP A 88 -6.07 3.46 13.47
N VAL A 89 -4.78 3.16 13.50
CA VAL A 89 -3.66 4.10 13.39
C VAL A 89 -2.69 3.64 12.31
N LEU A 90 -1.93 4.59 11.75
CA LEU A 90 -0.87 4.26 10.80
C LEU A 90 0.42 4.05 11.57
N SER A 91 1.00 2.85 11.51
CA SER A 91 2.38 2.62 11.91
C SER A 91 3.26 2.87 10.70
N VAL A 92 3.82 4.07 10.63
CA VAL A 92 4.64 4.55 9.51
C VAL A 92 6.06 4.02 9.67
N GLU A 93 6.57 3.38 8.62
CA GLU A 93 7.90 2.76 8.60
C GLU A 93 8.84 3.48 7.63
N TYR A 94 8.28 4.14 6.60
CA TYR A 94 9.05 4.88 5.60
C TYR A 94 8.42 6.25 5.30
N VAL A 95 9.27 7.23 5.06
CA VAL A 95 8.91 8.58 4.59
C VAL A 95 9.72 8.89 3.34
N ASN A 96 9.05 9.21 2.23
CA ASN A 96 9.64 9.43 0.91
C ASN A 96 10.61 8.31 0.49
N ASN A 97 10.22 7.06 0.76
CA ASN A 97 11.02 5.84 0.55
C ASN A 97 12.29 5.71 1.43
N CYS A 98 12.54 6.64 2.36
CA CYS A 98 13.59 6.51 3.37
C CYS A 98 13.02 5.82 4.63
N PRO A 99 13.66 4.76 5.15
CA PRO A 99 13.20 4.10 6.37
C PRO A 99 13.35 5.01 7.58
N LEU A 100 12.40 4.95 8.50
CA LEU A 100 12.51 5.58 9.82
C LEU A 100 13.35 4.70 10.76
N ALA A 101 14.12 5.32 11.66
CA ALA A 101 14.91 4.59 12.65
C ALA A 101 14.05 3.68 13.54
N VAL A 102 12.84 4.15 13.86
CA VAL A 102 11.80 3.39 14.58
C VAL A 102 10.45 3.72 13.92
N PRO A 103 9.53 2.75 13.77
CA PRO A 103 8.20 3.04 13.26
C PRO A 103 7.47 4.08 14.13
N VAL A 104 6.83 5.05 13.48
CA VAL A 104 6.08 6.12 14.15
C VAL A 104 4.59 5.82 14.01
N THR A 105 3.89 5.74 15.14
CA THR A 105 2.43 5.63 15.16
C THR A 105 1.81 7.01 15.04
N ILE A 106 0.97 7.22 14.03
CA ILE A 106 0.29 8.49 13.82
C ILE A 106 -1.19 8.28 13.53
N GLU A 107 -2.02 9.15 14.11
CA GLU A 107 -3.43 9.25 13.73
C GLU A 107 -3.56 9.76 12.29
N PHE A 108 -4.55 9.28 11.57
CA PHE A 108 -4.81 9.75 10.22
C PHE A 108 -6.24 10.26 10.08
N ASN A 109 -6.40 11.20 9.14
CA ASN A 109 -7.68 11.68 8.66
C ASN A 109 -7.69 11.55 7.14
N LEU A 110 -8.84 11.18 6.57
CA LEU A 110 -9.04 11.25 5.13
C LEU A 110 -9.51 12.65 4.79
N PHE A 111 -8.87 13.29 3.83
CA PHE A 111 -9.35 14.59 3.33
C PHE A 111 -10.78 14.40 2.78
N VAL A 112 -11.68 15.35 3.01
CA VAL A 112 -13.13 15.17 2.74
C VAL A 112 -13.45 14.83 1.28
N THR A 113 -12.59 15.21 0.34
CA THR A 113 -12.73 14.90 -1.10
C THR A 113 -11.77 13.81 -1.58
N ALA A 114 -10.95 13.22 -0.69
CA ALA A 114 -10.02 12.16 -1.06
C ALA A 114 -10.79 10.88 -1.40
N GLN A 115 -10.55 10.35 -2.60
CA GLN A 115 -11.06 9.05 -3.03
C GLN A 115 -10.10 7.94 -2.57
N VAL A 116 -9.85 7.89 -1.27
CA VAL A 116 -8.97 6.89 -0.64
C VAL A 116 -9.84 5.95 0.17
N ALA A 117 -9.68 4.65 -0.06
CA ALA A 117 -10.40 3.67 0.73
C ALA A 117 -9.95 3.71 2.18
N LYS A 118 -10.88 3.37 3.09
CA LYS A 118 -10.56 3.25 4.50
C LYS A 118 -9.42 2.23 4.68
N PRO A 119 -8.36 2.57 5.42
CA PRO A 119 -7.29 1.62 5.73
C PRO A 119 -7.84 0.39 6.46
N VAL A 120 -7.26 -0.78 6.19
CA VAL A 120 -7.69 -2.05 6.77
C VAL A 120 -6.63 -2.54 7.74
N LEU A 121 -7.04 -2.90 8.96
CA LEU A 121 -6.16 -3.39 10.01
C LEU A 121 -5.23 -4.52 9.54
N GLY A 122 -3.95 -4.42 9.88
CA GLY A 122 -2.91 -5.38 9.53
C GLY A 122 -2.41 -5.30 8.10
N ARG A 123 -2.95 -4.41 7.25
CA ARG A 123 -2.50 -4.24 5.86
C ARG A 123 -1.44 -3.18 5.73
N SER A 124 -0.56 -3.38 4.74
CA SER A 124 0.36 -2.34 4.32
C SER A 124 -0.37 -1.24 3.55
N PHE A 125 0.16 -0.03 3.62
CA PHE A 125 -0.34 1.13 2.89
C PHE A 125 0.80 1.91 2.25
N LYS A 126 0.48 2.71 1.24
CA LYS A 126 1.33 3.77 0.71
C LYS A 126 0.46 4.98 0.39
N TYR A 127 0.65 6.06 1.12
CA TYR A 127 -0.20 7.25 1.06
C TYR A 127 0.60 8.50 0.75
N VAL A 128 0.01 9.38 -0.05
CA VAL A 128 0.48 10.75 -0.26
C VAL A 128 -0.38 11.67 0.59
N GLY A 129 0.26 12.56 1.33
CA GLY A 129 -0.43 13.46 2.24
C GLY A 129 0.53 14.39 2.95
N TYR A 130 0.08 14.98 4.05
CA TYR A 130 0.91 15.83 4.88
C TYR A 130 0.59 15.65 6.36
N GLU A 131 1.59 15.82 7.21
CA GLU A 131 1.38 15.90 8.65
C GLU A 131 0.89 17.31 9.02
N THR A 132 -0.13 17.40 9.86
CA THR A 132 -0.64 18.66 10.42
C THR A 132 -0.75 18.55 11.94
N GLY A 133 -0.85 19.68 12.63
CA GLY A 133 -0.90 19.68 14.10
C GLY A 133 -1.74 20.80 14.69
N GLY A 134 -2.07 20.63 15.96
CA GLY A 134 -2.84 21.60 16.73
C GLY A 134 -2.89 21.23 18.20
N PHE A 135 -3.26 22.21 19.04
CA PHE A 135 -3.51 21.96 20.45
C PHE A 135 -4.84 21.22 20.63
N THR A 136 -4.82 20.20 21.47
CA THR A 136 -5.96 19.33 21.79
C THR A 136 -6.12 19.21 23.30
N GLY A 137 -7.32 18.80 23.74
CA GLY A 137 -7.65 18.63 25.15
C GLY A 137 -8.03 19.92 25.86
N THR A 138 -8.22 19.84 27.18
CA THR A 138 -8.64 20.97 28.03
C THR A 138 -7.52 21.32 29.00
N PRO A 139 -7.08 22.59 29.08
CA PRO A 139 -6.12 23.02 30.11
C PRO A 139 -6.63 22.69 31.50
N GLN A 140 -5.77 22.16 32.37
CA GLN A 140 -6.18 21.70 33.70
C GLN A 140 -6.77 22.85 34.54
N GLU A 141 -6.28 24.07 34.33
CA GLU A 141 -6.72 25.28 35.00
C GLU A 141 -8.15 25.71 34.62
N ALA A 142 -8.66 25.26 33.46
CA ALA A 142 -10.02 25.60 33.03
C ALA A 142 -11.08 25.07 34.03
N PHE A 143 -10.79 23.96 34.72
CA PHE A 143 -11.69 23.36 35.71
C PHE A 143 -11.81 24.15 37.02
N LYS A 144 -11.07 25.25 37.15
CA LYS A 144 -11.35 26.25 38.19
C LYS A 144 -12.64 27.03 37.91
N PHE A 145 -13.10 27.04 36.66
CA PHE A 145 -14.22 27.85 36.17
C PHE A 145 -15.43 27.01 35.71
N VAL A 146 -15.22 25.73 35.41
CA VAL A 146 -16.27 24.81 34.95
C VAL A 146 -16.15 23.45 35.65
N PRO A 147 -17.23 22.66 35.76
CA PRO A 147 -17.16 21.32 36.34
C PRO A 147 -16.14 20.43 35.61
N ALA A 148 -15.41 19.62 36.40
CA ALA A 148 -14.41 18.69 35.86
C ALA A 148 -15.05 17.57 35.03
N VAL A 149 -14.45 17.29 33.87
CA VAL A 149 -14.78 16.13 33.03
C VAL A 149 -13.52 15.34 32.74
N ALA A 150 -13.66 14.05 32.40
CA ALA A 150 -12.51 13.25 31.98
C ALA A 150 -11.94 13.81 30.66
N THR A 151 -10.64 14.13 30.63
CA THR A 151 -9.95 14.62 29.43
C THR A 151 -8.63 13.90 29.21
N THR A 152 -8.04 14.09 28.04
CA THR A 152 -6.74 13.50 27.64
C THR A 152 -5.54 14.41 27.95
N GLY A 153 -5.75 15.50 28.71
CA GLY A 153 -4.77 16.54 28.97
C GLY A 153 -4.57 17.51 27.80
N TYR A 154 -4.15 18.74 28.10
CA TYR A 154 -3.86 19.76 27.08
C TYR A 154 -2.47 19.58 26.50
N ARG A 155 -2.38 19.33 25.19
CA ARG A 155 -1.10 19.12 24.48
C ARG A 155 -1.20 19.46 23.01
N PHE A 156 -0.06 19.77 22.39
CA PHE A 156 0.06 19.77 20.94
C PHE A 156 0.06 18.32 20.43
N ASN A 157 -0.75 18.04 19.43
CA ASN A 157 -0.81 16.73 18.79
C ASN A 157 -0.72 16.88 17.27
N THR A 158 -0.26 15.85 16.58
CA THR A 158 -0.19 15.81 15.12
C THR A 158 -1.02 14.66 14.55
N SER A 159 -1.43 14.81 13.30
CA SER A 159 -2.15 13.79 12.53
C SER A 159 -1.77 13.88 11.06
N PHE A 160 -1.87 12.78 10.35
CA PHE A 160 -1.60 12.72 8.92
C PHE A 160 -2.88 12.92 8.10
N GLN A 161 -2.89 13.91 7.22
CA GLN A 161 -3.97 14.16 6.27
C GLN A 161 -3.68 13.40 4.97
N VAL A 162 -4.45 12.34 4.73
CA VAL A 162 -4.31 11.51 3.52
C VAL A 162 -5.03 12.19 2.36
N LEU A 163 -4.29 12.43 1.28
CA LEU A 163 -4.79 13.03 0.05
C LEU A 163 -5.04 11.98 -1.04
N GLN A 164 -4.13 11.01 -1.16
CA GLN A 164 -4.15 10.00 -2.21
C GLN A 164 -3.52 8.68 -1.73
N GLU A 165 -4.00 7.58 -2.28
CA GLU A 165 -3.37 6.26 -2.18
C GLU A 165 -2.51 5.98 -3.41
N GLU A 166 -1.26 5.60 -3.18
CA GLU A 166 -0.37 5.07 -4.21
C GLU A 166 -0.50 3.55 -4.23
N LEU A 167 -1.06 3.02 -5.30
CA LEU A 167 -1.19 1.58 -5.50
C LEU A 167 -0.02 1.06 -6.32
N ASP A 168 0.53 -0.07 -5.91
CA ASP A 168 1.52 -0.78 -6.72
C ASP A 168 0.87 -1.25 -8.03
N VAL A 169 1.63 -1.18 -9.12
CA VAL A 169 1.18 -1.59 -10.44
C VAL A 169 1.61 -3.03 -10.69
N VAL A 170 0.64 -3.88 -10.99
CA VAL A 170 0.85 -5.29 -11.34
C VAL A 170 0.85 -5.44 -12.84
N LYS A 171 1.93 -6.00 -13.37
CA LYS A 171 2.14 -6.24 -14.80
C LYS A 171 2.49 -7.68 -15.13
N THR A 172 2.98 -8.44 -14.16
CA THR A 172 3.47 -9.82 -14.34
C THR A 172 3.00 -10.76 -13.24
N LYS A 173 3.20 -12.06 -13.43
CA LYS A 173 2.95 -13.09 -12.43
C LYS A 173 3.78 -12.91 -11.16
N THR A 174 5.02 -12.44 -11.30
CA THR A 174 5.90 -12.20 -10.16
C THR A 174 5.34 -11.11 -9.25
N ASP A 175 4.80 -10.04 -9.85
CA ASP A 175 4.14 -8.95 -9.13
C ASP A 175 2.92 -9.46 -8.35
N LEU A 176 2.15 -10.37 -8.94
CA LEU A 176 0.99 -10.97 -8.25
C LEU A 176 1.40 -11.70 -6.96
N ALA A 177 2.52 -12.41 -6.98
CA ALA A 177 3.04 -13.09 -5.81
C ALA A 177 3.61 -12.12 -4.77
N GLN A 178 4.34 -11.11 -5.23
CA GLN A 178 4.91 -10.07 -4.37
C GLN A 178 3.83 -9.24 -3.67
N PHE A 179 2.73 -8.93 -4.37
CA PHE A 179 1.66 -8.07 -3.87
C PHE A 179 0.43 -8.84 -3.38
N ASN A 180 0.60 -10.10 -3.00
CA ASN A 180 -0.48 -10.90 -2.42
C ASN A 180 -1.12 -10.22 -1.19
N ASN A 181 -2.46 -10.29 -1.12
CA ASN A 181 -3.29 -9.63 -0.10
C ASN A 181 -3.17 -8.11 -0.06
N ARG A 182 -2.52 -7.48 -1.05
CA ARG A 182 -2.45 -6.03 -1.19
C ARG A 182 -3.49 -5.54 -2.18
N ARG A 183 -3.96 -4.32 -1.94
CA ARG A 183 -4.73 -3.54 -2.90
C ARG A 183 -3.73 -3.00 -3.93
N VAL A 184 -4.02 -3.19 -5.20
CA VAL A 184 -3.12 -2.92 -6.31
C VAL A 184 -3.87 -2.35 -7.50
N GLN A 185 -3.12 -1.76 -8.41
CA GLN A 185 -3.56 -1.42 -9.74
C GLN A 185 -3.07 -2.49 -10.73
N VAL A 186 -3.98 -3.24 -11.33
CA VAL A 186 -3.65 -4.21 -12.38
C VAL A 186 -3.87 -3.56 -13.74
N ILE A 187 -2.87 -3.63 -14.61
CA ILE A 187 -2.97 -3.16 -16.00
C ILE A 187 -2.81 -4.37 -16.92
N GLY A 188 -3.78 -4.56 -17.82
CA GLY A 188 -3.71 -5.65 -18.78
C GLY A 188 -4.87 -5.66 -19.75
N ARG A 189 -4.89 -6.66 -20.64
CA ARG A 189 -5.97 -6.83 -21.63
C ARG A 189 -7.17 -7.48 -20.97
N TYR A 190 -8.34 -6.85 -21.08
CA TYR A 190 -9.59 -7.44 -20.64
C TYR A 190 -10.06 -8.49 -21.65
N VAL A 191 -10.32 -9.70 -21.19
CA VAL A 191 -10.84 -10.81 -22.00
C VAL A 191 -12.06 -11.40 -21.33
N SER A 192 -13.17 -11.41 -22.05
CA SER A 192 -14.41 -12.03 -21.62
C SER A 192 -14.63 -13.41 -22.23
N HIS A 193 -15.40 -14.24 -21.54
CA HIS A 193 -15.84 -15.53 -22.06
C HIS A 193 -17.28 -15.79 -21.65
N SER A 194 -18.15 -15.97 -22.65
CA SER A 194 -19.57 -16.25 -22.47
C SER A 194 -19.88 -17.72 -22.73
N ARG A 195 -20.67 -18.31 -21.84
CA ARG A 195 -21.25 -19.65 -22.00
C ARG A 195 -22.75 -19.59 -21.77
N PRO A 196 -23.53 -20.54 -22.29
CA PRO A 196 -24.93 -20.72 -21.86
C PRO A 196 -25.00 -20.90 -20.34
N ALA A 197 -26.04 -20.39 -19.68
CA ALA A 197 -26.25 -20.66 -18.26
C ALA A 197 -26.26 -22.18 -18.00
N PRO A 198 -25.62 -22.66 -16.91
CA PRO A 198 -25.74 -24.06 -16.54
C PRO A 198 -27.18 -24.37 -16.17
N ALA A 199 -27.63 -25.59 -16.47
CA ALA A 199 -29.01 -26.03 -16.28
C ALA A 199 -29.49 -25.96 -14.82
N ILE A 200 -28.55 -25.94 -13.86
CA ILE A 200 -28.81 -25.80 -12.43
C ILE A 200 -27.94 -24.65 -11.92
N THR A 201 -28.57 -23.57 -11.49
CA THR A 201 -27.91 -22.51 -10.71
C THR A 201 -28.57 -22.42 -9.35
N SER A 202 -27.85 -21.96 -8.32
CA SER A 202 -28.45 -21.65 -7.01
C SER A 202 -29.32 -20.38 -7.03
N SER A 203 -29.60 -19.81 -8.21
CA SER A 203 -30.43 -18.63 -8.42
C SER A 203 -31.54 -18.96 -9.41
N ILE A 204 -32.73 -19.23 -8.89
CA ILE A 204 -33.93 -19.62 -9.67
C ILE A 204 -34.28 -18.59 -10.76
N ASP A 205 -33.84 -17.34 -10.60
CA ASP A 205 -34.16 -16.23 -11.49
C ASP A 205 -33.08 -15.88 -12.52
N PHE A 206 -31.92 -16.56 -12.53
CA PHE A 206 -30.87 -16.25 -13.50
C PHE A 206 -31.25 -16.76 -14.90
N LYS A 207 -31.59 -15.82 -15.79
CA LYS A 207 -31.86 -16.08 -17.22
C LYS A 207 -30.83 -15.32 -18.06
N GLY A 208 -30.00 -16.03 -18.83
CA GLY A 208 -29.06 -15.39 -19.76
C GLY A 208 -27.75 -16.16 -19.96
N ASN A 209 -26.80 -15.54 -20.66
CA ASN A 209 -25.46 -16.09 -20.82
C ASN A 209 -24.62 -15.83 -19.57
N TYR A 210 -23.90 -16.86 -19.13
CA TYR A 210 -22.90 -16.78 -18.08
C TYR A 210 -21.62 -16.19 -18.66
N THR A 211 -21.40 -14.89 -18.47
CA THR A 211 -20.19 -14.21 -18.97
C THR A 211 -19.22 -13.94 -17.83
N THR A 212 -17.99 -14.40 -17.98
CA THR A 212 -16.87 -14.15 -17.04
C THR A 212 -15.82 -13.28 -17.68
N ALA A 213 -14.95 -12.67 -16.87
CA ALA A 213 -13.84 -11.90 -17.39
C ALA A 213 -12.53 -12.13 -16.62
N LYS A 214 -11.43 -11.96 -17.36
CA LYS A 214 -10.06 -12.04 -16.88
C LYS A 214 -9.27 -10.83 -17.38
N ILE A 215 -8.23 -10.47 -16.66
CA ILE A 215 -7.16 -9.60 -17.14
C ILE A 215 -5.97 -10.45 -17.56
N VAL A 216 -5.54 -10.30 -18.80
CA VAL A 216 -4.30 -10.88 -19.30
C VAL A 216 -3.18 -9.87 -19.12
N LEU A 217 -2.19 -10.23 -18.31
CA LEU A 217 -1.02 -9.42 -17.98
C LEU A 217 0.00 -9.34 -19.13
N GLU A 218 1.04 -8.51 -18.98
CA GLU A 218 2.08 -8.32 -20.01
C GLU A 218 2.82 -9.63 -20.35
N ASP A 219 2.97 -10.52 -19.37
CA ASP A 219 3.60 -11.84 -19.53
C ASP A 219 2.65 -12.96 -19.96
N GLY A 220 1.40 -12.62 -20.32
CA GLY A 220 0.37 -13.57 -20.72
C GLY A 220 -0.35 -14.26 -19.57
N THR A 221 -0.01 -13.95 -18.31
CA THR A 221 -0.71 -14.50 -17.15
C THR A 221 -2.16 -14.04 -17.11
N GLU A 222 -3.09 -14.98 -16.99
CA GLU A 222 -4.52 -14.70 -16.88
C GLU A 222 -4.94 -14.57 -15.41
N VAL A 223 -5.58 -13.45 -15.07
CA VAL A 223 -6.07 -13.16 -13.73
C VAL A 223 -7.59 -12.99 -13.77
N PRO A 224 -8.37 -13.98 -13.27
CA PRO A 224 -9.82 -13.86 -13.16
C PRO A 224 -10.24 -12.67 -12.27
N ILE A 225 -11.29 -11.97 -12.69
CA ILE A 225 -11.79 -10.77 -12.00
C ILE A 225 -13.08 -11.11 -11.26
N TYR A 226 -13.09 -11.04 -9.94
CA TYR A 226 -14.27 -11.27 -9.11
C TYR A 226 -14.79 -9.95 -8.53
N LEU A 227 -16.11 -9.77 -8.57
CA LEU A 227 -16.76 -8.62 -7.93
C LEU A 227 -16.88 -8.87 -6.43
N THR A 228 -16.62 -7.86 -5.60
CA THR A 228 -16.63 -7.96 -4.13
C THR A 228 -17.93 -8.54 -3.55
N TYR A 229 -19.06 -8.37 -4.24
CA TYR A 229 -20.39 -8.79 -3.77
C TYR A 229 -20.93 -10.06 -4.44
N LEU A 230 -20.25 -10.61 -5.44
CA LEU A 230 -20.70 -11.79 -6.17
C LEU A 230 -19.74 -12.95 -5.98
N LYS A 231 -20.28 -14.12 -5.63
CA LYS A 231 -19.52 -15.39 -5.61
C LYS A 231 -19.08 -15.84 -7.01
N GLN A 232 -19.41 -15.08 -8.06
CA GLN A 232 -19.24 -15.41 -9.46
C GLN A 232 -18.73 -14.19 -10.23
N SER A 233 -17.82 -14.40 -11.20
CA SER A 233 -17.24 -13.38 -12.08
C SER A 233 -18.24 -12.87 -13.14
N LEU A 234 -19.54 -12.88 -12.85
CA LEU A 234 -20.58 -12.54 -13.81
C LEU A 234 -20.46 -11.07 -14.26
N ARG A 235 -20.41 -10.85 -15.58
CA ARG A 235 -20.29 -9.53 -16.21
C ARG A 235 -21.52 -9.16 -17.01
N SER A 236 -21.89 -7.88 -16.96
CA SER A 236 -22.98 -7.37 -17.77
C SER A 236 -22.58 -7.29 -19.25
N PRO A 237 -23.52 -7.46 -20.20
CA PRO A 237 -23.23 -7.30 -21.63
C PRO A 237 -22.66 -5.92 -21.98
N GLU A 238 -23.07 -4.87 -21.27
CA GLU A 238 -22.60 -3.50 -21.45
C GLU A 238 -21.12 -3.35 -21.08
N GLU A 239 -20.71 -3.93 -19.94
CA GLU A 239 -19.31 -3.94 -19.50
C GLU A 239 -18.42 -4.69 -20.51
N VAL A 240 -18.88 -5.87 -20.96
CA VAL A 240 -18.16 -6.68 -21.95
C VAL A 240 -17.99 -5.91 -23.24
N LYS A 241 -19.07 -5.32 -23.77
CA LYS A 241 -19.00 -4.48 -24.98
C LYS A 241 -18.06 -3.28 -24.81
N ALA A 242 -17.98 -2.70 -23.61
CA ALA A 242 -17.13 -1.55 -23.34
C ALA A 242 -15.64 -1.91 -23.31
N TYR A 243 -15.27 -3.08 -22.80
CA TYR A 243 -13.88 -3.40 -22.44
C TYR A 243 -13.25 -4.59 -23.17
N ASP A 244 -14.03 -5.50 -23.77
CA ASP A 244 -13.48 -6.72 -24.39
C ASP A 244 -12.38 -6.42 -25.42
N GLY A 245 -11.25 -7.10 -25.26
CA GLY A 245 -10.05 -6.94 -26.07
C GLY A 245 -9.22 -5.68 -25.80
N LYS A 246 -9.69 -4.74 -24.97
CA LYS A 246 -8.98 -3.48 -24.66
C LYS A 246 -8.01 -3.61 -23.49
N ILE A 247 -7.03 -2.70 -23.43
CA ILE A 247 -6.19 -2.54 -22.25
C ILE A 247 -6.96 -1.71 -21.21
N VAL A 248 -7.05 -2.25 -20.00
CA VAL A 248 -7.79 -1.65 -18.89
C VAL A 248 -6.91 -1.51 -17.66
N LYS A 249 -7.29 -0.57 -16.81
CA LYS A 249 -6.82 -0.42 -15.43
C LYS A 249 -7.91 -0.98 -14.51
N VAL A 250 -7.53 -1.90 -13.64
CA VAL A 250 -8.42 -2.47 -12.62
C VAL A 250 -7.82 -2.24 -11.25
N VAL A 251 -8.60 -1.70 -10.31
CA VAL A 251 -8.16 -1.59 -8.91
C VAL A 251 -8.86 -2.66 -8.08
N GLY A 252 -8.05 -3.50 -7.45
CA GLY A 252 -8.53 -4.66 -6.71
C GLY A 252 -7.53 -5.19 -5.69
N GLN A 253 -7.93 -6.18 -4.93
CA GLN A 253 -7.05 -6.94 -4.03
C GLN A 253 -6.67 -8.26 -4.69
N ILE A 254 -5.38 -8.57 -4.70
CA ILE A 254 -4.90 -9.89 -5.08
C ILE A 254 -5.18 -10.86 -3.93
N SER A 255 -5.79 -12.00 -4.23
CA SER A 255 -5.96 -13.09 -3.28
C SER A 255 -5.52 -14.41 -3.90
N PHE A 256 -4.65 -15.14 -3.20
CA PHE A 256 -4.46 -16.56 -3.45
C PHE A 256 -5.57 -17.36 -2.79
N ASP A 257 -6.12 -18.32 -3.53
CA ASP A 257 -7.03 -19.29 -2.97
C ASP A 257 -6.31 -20.09 -1.86
N ARG A 258 -6.95 -20.21 -0.68
CA ARG A 258 -6.30 -20.74 0.54
C ARG A 258 -6.26 -22.27 0.57
N ASP A 259 -7.02 -22.94 -0.30
CA ASP A 259 -7.10 -24.40 -0.33
C ASP A 259 -5.94 -25.03 -1.12
N GLN A 260 -4.71 -24.83 -0.60
CA GLN A 260 -3.49 -25.49 -1.09
C GLN A 260 -3.60 -27.03 -1.13
N LYS A 261 -4.51 -27.63 -0.35
CA LYS A 261 -4.70 -29.09 -0.28
C LYS A 261 -5.52 -29.67 -1.43
N LEU A 262 -6.31 -28.87 -2.15
CA LEU A 262 -7.28 -29.38 -3.13
C LEU A 262 -6.98 -28.95 -4.57
N ASN A 263 -6.15 -27.93 -4.79
CA ASN A 263 -5.85 -27.45 -6.14
C ASN A 263 -4.34 -27.18 -6.33
N PRO A 264 -3.59 -28.08 -7.01
CA PRO A 264 -2.16 -27.89 -7.27
C PRO A 264 -1.87 -26.73 -8.24
N ASN A 265 -2.89 -26.24 -8.94
CA ASN A 265 -2.83 -25.02 -9.72
C ASN A 265 -3.32 -23.86 -8.86
N GLN A 266 -2.39 -23.13 -8.23
CA GLN A 266 -2.69 -21.88 -7.53
C GLN A 266 -3.47 -20.94 -8.45
N SER A 267 -4.77 -20.73 -8.16
CA SER A 267 -5.56 -19.70 -8.82
C SER A 267 -5.29 -18.36 -8.13
N ILE A 268 -4.67 -17.45 -8.86
CA ILE A 268 -4.54 -16.05 -8.43
C ILE A 268 -5.80 -15.34 -8.86
N THR A 269 -6.47 -14.66 -7.94
CA THR A 269 -7.71 -13.94 -8.23
C THR A 269 -7.57 -12.47 -7.90
N LEU A 270 -8.27 -11.63 -8.68
CA LEU A 270 -8.38 -10.21 -8.43
C LEU A 270 -9.81 -9.89 -7.98
N THR A 271 -9.96 -9.52 -6.71
CA THR A 271 -11.24 -9.03 -6.17
C THR A 271 -11.32 -7.53 -6.40
N THR A 272 -12.25 -7.06 -7.21
CA THR A 272 -12.36 -5.64 -7.59
C THR A 272 -13.22 -4.86 -6.61
N PHE A 273 -12.69 -3.72 -6.13
CA PHE A 273 -13.35 -2.84 -5.17
C PHE A 273 -13.88 -1.57 -5.82
N ASP A 274 -13.09 -0.95 -6.70
CA ASP A 274 -13.37 0.43 -7.14
C ASP A 274 -13.83 0.54 -8.60
N GLY A 275 -13.68 -0.53 -9.39
CA GLY A 275 -14.13 -0.57 -10.77
C GLY A 275 -13.04 -0.90 -11.80
N ILE A 276 -13.42 -0.78 -13.07
CA ILE A 276 -12.60 -1.04 -14.26
C ILE A 276 -12.67 0.20 -15.14
N TRP A 277 -11.52 0.67 -15.61
CA TRP A 277 -11.42 1.82 -16.50
C TRP A 277 -10.60 1.47 -17.73
N GLN A 278 -10.96 2.01 -18.89
CA GLN A 278 -10.09 1.93 -20.05
C GLN A 278 -8.78 2.67 -19.75
N TYR A 279 -7.65 1.99 -19.94
CA TYR A 279 -6.35 2.60 -19.69
C TYR A 279 -5.93 3.44 -20.89
N GLN A 280 -5.64 4.71 -20.64
CA GLN A 280 -4.97 5.58 -21.60
C GLN A 280 -3.55 5.81 -21.10
N SER A 281 -2.55 5.35 -21.86
CA SER A 281 -1.17 5.70 -21.59
C SER A 281 -1.07 7.22 -21.76
N LYS A 282 -0.80 7.95 -20.67
CA LYS A 282 -0.39 9.35 -20.77
C LYS A 282 1.01 9.32 -21.37
N PHE A 283 1.10 9.63 -22.66
CA PHE A 283 2.34 9.96 -23.34
C PHE A 283 2.92 11.25 -22.76
#